data_AF-A0A972XBX7-F1
#
_entry.id   AF-A0A972XBX7-F1
#
_cell.length_a   1.000
_cell.length_b   1.000
_cell.length_c   1.000
_cell.angle_alpha   90.00
_cell.angle_beta   90.00
_cell.angle_gamma   90.00
#
_symmetry.space_group_name_H-M   'P 1'
#
loop_
_entity.id
_entity.type
_entity.pdbx_description
1 polymer ?
#
loop_
_entity_poly.entity_id
_entity_poly.type
_entity_poly.pdbx_seq_one_letter_code
_entity_poly.pdbx_strand_id
1 'polypeptide(L)'
;MLRPYFLGLLIISTLGIGQTTYANDAVEQLRSFTKNTKSASGDFLQQQVSLSSGSDVKPRVVRQQQGTFVFSRPGRFSWNTLKPFEQVMIADGKQLMMWDKDLNQVTYRKANLALAASPAAILFGNTALEEYFELNNTGERGNLFWVELIPKNSKDSAEDMPYTKIGIGMAGNLPIAMELRDQFGNIVLLSFSNLKTNIPILPSQFIFKVPSGAEVLKLQ
;
A
#
# COMPACT_ATOMS: atom_id res chain seq x y z
N MET A 1 35.79 7.52 74.72
CA MET A 1 35.51 6.12 74.38
C MET A 1 34.54 6.10 73.21
N LEU A 2 35.01 5.70 72.02
CA LEU A 2 34.19 5.51 70.81
C LEU A 2 33.49 4.14 70.82
N ARG A 3 32.26 4.06 70.30
CA ARG A 3 31.62 2.87 69.69
C ARG A 3 30.32 3.28 68.94
N PRO A 4 29.84 2.52 67.94
CA PRO A 4 29.68 3.02 66.57
C PRO A 4 28.24 2.97 66.03
N TYR A 5 28.07 3.64 64.89
CA TYR A 5 26.89 3.67 64.02
C TYR A 5 26.54 2.29 63.44
N PHE A 6 25.24 1.98 63.31
CA PHE A 6 24.72 1.07 62.29
C PHE A 6 23.53 1.74 61.59
N LEU A 7 23.81 2.30 60.42
CA LEU A 7 22.83 2.82 59.47
C LEU A 7 22.25 1.60 58.73
N GLY A 8 20.98 1.27 58.96
CA GLY A 8 20.29 0.23 58.19
C GLY A 8 19.93 0.75 56.80
N LEU A 9 20.65 0.30 55.78
CA LEU A 9 20.36 0.62 54.37
C LEU A 9 19.27 -0.34 53.87
N LEU A 10 18.05 0.17 53.70
CA LEU A 10 16.93 -0.59 53.15
C LEU A 10 16.99 -0.52 51.62
N ILE A 11 17.53 -1.57 51.00
CA ILE A 11 17.56 -1.70 49.53
C ILE A 11 16.15 -2.09 49.09
N ILE A 12 15.38 -1.10 48.63
CA ILE A 12 14.11 -1.33 47.93
C ILE A 12 14.47 -1.75 46.51
N SER A 13 14.50 -3.05 46.27
CA SER A 13 14.56 -3.64 44.94
C SER A 13 13.24 -3.38 44.22
N THR A 14 13.16 -2.30 43.44
CA THR A 14 12.06 -2.09 42.49
C THR A 14 12.15 -3.14 41.40
N LEU A 15 11.29 -4.17 41.47
CA LEU A 15 11.00 -5.02 40.32
C LEU A 15 10.41 -4.12 39.23
N GLY A 16 11.20 -3.81 38.21
CA GLY A 16 10.71 -3.25 36.97
C GLY A 16 9.73 -4.23 36.36
N ILE A 17 8.44 -3.93 36.44
CA ILE A 17 7.43 -4.58 35.61
C ILE A 17 7.83 -4.24 34.18
N GLY A 18 8.41 -5.22 33.48
CA GLY A 18 8.63 -5.12 32.05
C GLY A 18 7.28 -4.84 31.41
N GLN A 19 7.07 -3.62 30.95
CA GLN A 19 6.00 -3.36 30.01
C GLN A 19 6.35 -4.17 28.77
N THR A 20 5.70 -5.31 28.60
CA THR A 20 5.61 -5.95 27.30
C THR A 20 4.96 -4.92 26.39
N THR A 21 5.75 -4.29 25.53
CA THR A 21 5.27 -3.37 24.52
C THR A 21 4.38 -4.15 23.56
N TYR A 22 3.07 -4.20 23.84
CA TYR A 22 2.04 -4.70 22.92
C TYR A 22 1.79 -3.73 21.75
N ALA A 23 2.79 -2.93 21.38
CA ALA A 23 2.65 -1.90 20.38
C ALA A 23 3.55 -2.23 19.19
N ASN A 24 2.91 -2.40 18.03
CA ASN A 24 3.43 -2.10 16.71
C ASN A 24 3.97 -3.26 15.85
N ASP A 25 3.29 -4.40 15.83
CA ASP A 25 3.46 -5.33 14.72
C ASP A 25 2.79 -4.78 13.44
N ALA A 26 3.58 -4.43 12.43
CA ALA A 26 3.09 -3.94 11.14
C ALA A 26 2.14 -4.94 10.46
N VAL A 27 2.37 -6.25 10.69
CA VAL A 27 1.52 -7.32 10.17
C VAL A 27 0.14 -7.27 10.82
N GLU A 28 0.05 -7.13 12.14
CA GLU A 28 -1.23 -6.95 12.83
C GLU A 28 -1.96 -5.68 12.39
N GLN A 29 -1.23 -4.57 12.20
CA GLN A 29 -1.83 -3.34 11.69
C GLN A 29 -2.43 -3.54 10.29
N LEU A 30 -1.70 -4.20 9.38
CA LEU A 30 -2.17 -4.50 8.03
C LEU A 30 -3.38 -5.46 8.04
N ARG A 31 -3.36 -6.47 8.92
CA ARG A 31 -4.50 -7.37 9.13
C ARG A 31 -5.72 -6.61 9.64
N SER A 32 -5.53 -5.74 10.63
CA SER A 32 -6.58 -4.89 11.18
C SER A 32 -7.19 -4.00 10.11
N PHE A 33 -6.35 -3.34 9.30
CA PHE A 33 -6.80 -2.53 8.17
C PHE A 33 -7.66 -3.33 7.18
N THR A 34 -7.14 -4.47 6.72
CA THR A 34 -7.79 -5.32 5.72
C THR A 34 -9.12 -5.88 6.22
N LYS A 35 -9.18 -6.27 7.50
CA LYS A 35 -10.39 -6.82 8.12
C LYS A 35 -11.47 -5.77 8.38
N ASN A 36 -11.07 -4.64 8.97
CA ASN A 36 -11.99 -3.66 9.58
C ASN A 36 -12.34 -2.48 8.67
N THR A 37 -11.61 -2.26 7.57
CA THR A 37 -11.89 -1.18 6.64
C THR A 37 -12.73 -1.70 5.48
N LYS A 38 -13.99 -1.28 5.35
CA LYS A 38 -14.87 -1.67 4.24
C LYS A 38 -14.88 -0.68 3.09
N SER A 39 -14.54 0.58 3.36
CA SER A 39 -14.34 1.61 2.36
C SER A 39 -13.24 2.56 2.80
N ALA A 40 -12.58 3.19 1.85
CA ALA A 40 -11.81 4.39 2.15
C ALA A 40 -11.70 5.31 0.93
N SER A 41 -11.34 6.56 1.19
CA SER A 41 -10.90 7.51 0.18
C SER A 41 -9.63 8.23 0.65
N GLY A 42 -8.86 8.76 -0.27
CA GLY A 42 -7.73 9.63 0.04
C GLY A 42 -7.03 10.12 -1.20
N ASP A 43 -5.89 10.76 -0.97
CA ASP A 43 -4.99 11.24 -2.02
C ASP A 43 -3.75 10.37 -2.06
N PHE A 44 -3.13 10.26 -3.24
CA PHE A 44 -1.87 9.57 -3.41
C PHE A 44 -0.83 10.43 -4.11
N LEU A 45 0.43 10.19 -3.76
CA LEU A 45 1.62 10.62 -4.50
C LEU A 45 2.43 9.38 -4.85
N GLN A 46 2.63 9.14 -6.14
CA GLN A 46 3.45 8.06 -6.68
C GLN A 46 4.72 8.64 -7.29
N GLN A 47 5.88 8.05 -6.96
CA GLN A 47 7.18 8.42 -7.50
C GLN A 47 7.89 7.16 -8.01
N GLN A 48 8.26 7.16 -9.28
CA GLN A 48 9.16 6.16 -9.83
C GLN A 48 10.59 6.65 -9.67
N VAL A 49 11.43 5.83 -9.04
CA VAL A 49 12.82 6.12 -8.72
C VAL A 49 13.70 5.18 -9.52
N SER A 50 14.68 5.75 -10.21
CA SER A 50 15.77 5.02 -10.83
C SER A 50 17.01 5.13 -9.94
N LEU A 51 17.66 4.00 -9.70
CA LEU A 51 19.01 3.96 -9.12
C LEU A 51 19.98 4.11 -10.29
N SER A 52 20.69 5.23 -10.33
CA SER A 52 21.66 5.47 -11.40
C SER A 52 22.83 4.48 -11.26
N SER A 53 23.19 3.79 -12.35
CA SER A 53 24.41 2.96 -12.39
C SER A 53 25.65 3.83 -12.51
N GLY A 54 26.55 3.76 -11.53
CA GLY A 54 27.80 4.52 -11.47
C GLY A 54 28.30 4.68 -10.03
N SER A 55 29.49 5.26 -9.85
CA SER A 55 30.15 5.44 -8.54
C SER A 55 29.39 6.34 -7.56
N ASP A 56 28.42 7.12 -8.05
CA ASP A 56 27.51 7.96 -7.26
C ASP A 56 26.07 7.42 -7.37
N VAL A 57 25.74 6.41 -6.56
CA VAL A 57 24.38 5.83 -6.49
C VAL A 57 23.47 6.79 -5.74
N LYS A 58 22.96 7.82 -6.44
CA LYS A 58 21.92 8.71 -5.92
C LYS A 58 20.56 8.31 -6.51
N PRO A 59 19.54 8.07 -5.67
CA PRO A 59 18.19 7.83 -6.16
C PRO A 59 17.66 9.09 -6.85
N ARG A 60 17.14 8.94 -8.07
CA ARG A 60 16.53 10.04 -8.83
C ARG A 60 15.08 9.70 -9.16
N VAL A 61 14.17 10.60 -8.83
CA VAL A 61 12.77 10.52 -9.28
C VAL A 61 12.73 10.79 -10.78
N VAL A 62 12.26 9.79 -11.54
CA VAL A 62 12.16 9.85 -13.01
C VAL A 62 10.72 10.12 -13.47
N ARG A 63 9.72 9.76 -12.66
CA ARG A 63 8.32 10.03 -12.93
C ARG A 63 7.59 10.27 -11.62
N GLN A 64 6.63 11.18 -11.64
CA GLN A 64 5.76 11.47 -10.50
C GLN A 64 4.32 11.53 -10.97
N GLN A 65 3.41 10.93 -10.22
CA GLN A 65 1.97 10.97 -10.45
C GLN A 65 1.25 11.30 -9.15
N GLN A 66 0.16 12.03 -9.24
CA GLN A 66 -0.65 12.36 -8.08
C GLN A 66 -2.12 12.31 -8.44
N GLY A 67 -2.94 12.01 -7.46
CA GLY A 67 -4.37 11.84 -7.69
C GLY A 67 -5.12 11.44 -6.45
N THR A 68 -6.32 10.92 -6.68
CA THR A 68 -7.23 10.48 -5.64
C THR A 68 -7.61 9.02 -5.82
N PHE A 69 -7.99 8.39 -4.73
CA PHE A 69 -8.53 7.05 -4.77
C PHE A 69 -9.75 6.91 -3.88
N VAL A 70 -10.57 5.93 -4.23
CA VAL A 70 -11.67 5.45 -3.41
C VAL A 70 -11.80 3.95 -3.59
N PHE A 71 -12.10 3.22 -2.53
CA PHE A 71 -12.44 1.81 -2.61
C PHE A 71 -13.64 1.47 -1.75
N SER A 72 -14.31 0.39 -2.14
CA SER A 72 -15.39 -0.24 -1.42
C SER A 72 -15.27 -1.75 -1.59
N ARG A 73 -15.10 -2.45 -0.47
CA ARG A 73 -15.07 -3.91 -0.47
C ARG A 73 -16.49 -4.47 -0.69
N PRO A 74 -16.63 -5.60 -1.40
CA PRO A 74 -15.55 -6.34 -2.06
C PRO A 74 -15.20 -5.78 -3.46
N GLY A 75 -13.91 -5.72 -3.77
CA GLY A 75 -13.38 -5.64 -5.15
C GLY A 75 -13.64 -4.36 -5.96
N ARG A 76 -14.27 -3.33 -5.39
CA ARG A 76 -14.48 -2.05 -6.11
C ARG A 76 -13.44 -1.02 -5.72
N PHE A 77 -12.81 -0.42 -6.71
CA PHE A 77 -11.94 0.73 -6.49
C PHE A 77 -11.97 1.68 -7.68
N SER A 78 -11.61 2.93 -7.42
CA SER A 78 -11.34 3.95 -8.43
C SER A 78 -10.05 4.65 -8.05
N TRP A 79 -9.16 4.78 -9.03
CA TRP A 79 -7.85 5.39 -8.94
C TRP A 79 -7.76 6.44 -10.04
N ASN A 80 -7.80 7.70 -9.65
CA ASN A 80 -7.88 8.83 -10.56
C ASN A 80 -6.58 9.62 -10.51
N THR A 81 -5.73 9.44 -11.51
CA THR A 81 -4.51 10.23 -11.68
C THR A 81 -4.87 11.58 -12.29
N LEU A 82 -4.52 12.66 -11.59
CA LEU A 82 -4.79 14.03 -11.99
C LEU A 82 -3.60 14.71 -12.65
N LYS A 83 -2.37 14.26 -12.35
CA LYS A 83 -1.14 14.80 -12.95
C LYS A 83 -0.10 13.71 -13.18
N PRO A 84 0.81 13.89 -14.16
CA PRO A 84 0.81 14.93 -15.18
C PRO A 84 -0.20 14.68 -16.31
N PHE A 85 -0.59 13.42 -16.52
CA PHE A 85 -1.54 12.99 -17.54
C PHE A 85 -2.75 12.40 -16.85
N GLU A 86 -3.94 12.82 -17.27
CA GLU A 86 -5.17 12.42 -16.61
C GLU A 86 -5.54 10.98 -17.00
N GLN A 87 -5.66 10.13 -15.99
CA GLN A 87 -6.00 8.74 -16.18
C GLN A 87 -6.98 8.27 -15.10
N VAL A 88 -8.06 7.63 -15.53
CA VAL A 88 -9.06 7.06 -14.64
C VAL A 88 -8.97 5.54 -14.71
N MET A 89 -8.81 4.89 -13.57
CA MET A 89 -8.83 3.44 -13.46
C MET A 89 -9.91 3.02 -12.50
N ILE A 90 -10.86 2.20 -12.95
CA ILE A 90 -12.01 1.76 -12.16
C ILE A 90 -12.08 0.24 -12.22
N ALA A 91 -12.18 -0.39 -11.06
CA ALA A 91 -12.64 -1.77 -10.94
C ALA A 91 -14.04 -1.79 -10.34
N ASP A 92 -14.96 -2.49 -11.01
CA ASP A 92 -16.36 -2.66 -10.60
C ASP A 92 -16.59 -3.95 -9.79
N GLY A 93 -15.52 -4.69 -9.48
CA GLY A 93 -15.54 -6.01 -8.85
C GLY A 93 -15.57 -7.18 -9.83
N LYS A 94 -15.70 -6.93 -11.13
CA LYS A 94 -15.68 -7.95 -12.19
C LYS A 94 -14.55 -7.72 -13.19
N GLN A 95 -14.36 -6.49 -13.60
CA GLN A 95 -13.37 -6.09 -14.59
C GLN A 95 -12.65 -4.82 -14.15
N LEU A 96 -11.47 -4.62 -14.73
CA LEU A 96 -10.72 -3.37 -14.64
C LEU A 96 -10.91 -2.60 -15.94
N MET A 97 -11.28 -1.34 -15.81
CA MET A 97 -11.30 -0.38 -16.90
C MET A 97 -10.26 0.70 -16.63
N MET A 98 -9.55 1.12 -17.66
CA MET A 98 -8.64 2.25 -17.61
C MET A 98 -8.89 3.17 -18.79
N TRP A 99 -9.10 4.46 -18.52
CA TRP A 99 -9.27 5.50 -19.51
C TRP A 99 -8.09 6.47 -19.44
N ASP A 100 -7.33 6.53 -20.53
CA ASP A 100 -6.36 7.58 -20.78
C ASP A 100 -7.09 8.74 -21.47
N LYS A 101 -7.17 9.90 -20.79
CA LYS A 101 -7.95 11.02 -21.31
C LYS A 101 -7.29 11.70 -22.50
N ASP A 102 -5.97 11.75 -22.51
CA ASP A 102 -5.21 12.46 -23.54
C ASP A 102 -5.26 11.69 -24.86
N LEU A 103 -5.20 10.36 -24.79
CA LEU A 103 -5.38 9.49 -25.95
C LEU A 103 -6.85 9.23 -26.30
N ASN A 104 -7.77 9.64 -25.41
CA ASN A 104 -9.18 9.25 -25.44
C ASN A 104 -9.38 7.75 -25.67
N GLN A 105 -8.63 6.93 -24.95
CA GLN A 105 -8.59 5.49 -25.12
C GLN A 105 -9.02 4.77 -23.85
N VAL A 106 -9.97 3.85 -23.99
CA VAL A 106 -10.49 3.00 -22.92
C VAL A 106 -10.01 1.58 -23.12
N THR A 107 -9.36 1.03 -22.10
CA THR A 107 -8.90 -0.36 -22.09
C THR A 107 -9.64 -1.15 -21.02
N TYR A 108 -10.07 -2.36 -21.36
CA TYR A 108 -10.66 -3.31 -20.43
C TYR A 108 -9.72 -4.49 -20.21
N ARG A 109 -9.55 -4.88 -18.95
CA ARG A 109 -8.76 -6.03 -18.49
C ARG A 109 -9.55 -6.82 -17.44
N LYS A 110 -9.20 -8.09 -17.23
CA LYS A 110 -9.73 -8.87 -16.11
C LYS A 110 -9.26 -8.28 -14.78
N ALA A 111 -10.09 -8.36 -13.74
CA ALA A 111 -9.80 -7.73 -12.45
C ALA A 111 -8.58 -8.35 -11.72
N ASN A 112 -8.21 -9.60 -12.01
CA ASN A 112 -6.99 -10.22 -11.49
C ASN A 112 -5.70 -9.50 -11.97
N LEU A 113 -5.77 -8.74 -13.07
CA LEU A 113 -4.66 -7.93 -13.59
C LEU A 113 -4.60 -6.52 -12.97
N ALA A 114 -5.45 -6.20 -11.98
CA ALA A 114 -5.47 -4.89 -11.34
C ALA A 114 -4.16 -4.55 -10.61
N LEU A 115 -3.47 -5.55 -10.06
CA LEU A 115 -2.18 -5.35 -9.37
C LEU A 115 -1.07 -4.87 -10.32
N ALA A 116 -1.07 -5.36 -11.56
CA ALA A 116 -0.14 -4.91 -12.58
C ALA A 116 -0.41 -3.46 -13.03
N ALA A 117 -1.67 -3.01 -12.94
CA ALA A 117 -2.08 -1.69 -13.37
C ALA A 117 -1.97 -0.62 -12.27
N SER A 118 -2.37 -0.94 -11.04
CA SER A 118 -2.24 -0.08 -9.86
C SER A 118 -1.72 -0.90 -8.69
N PRO A 119 -0.49 -0.65 -8.23
CA PRO A 119 0.06 -1.46 -7.15
C PRO A 119 -0.66 -1.28 -5.81
N ALA A 120 -1.35 -0.16 -5.64
CA ALA A 120 -2.22 0.07 -4.48
C ALA A 120 -3.42 -0.89 -4.44
N ALA A 121 -3.78 -1.55 -5.55
CA ALA A 121 -4.85 -2.53 -5.58
C ALA A 121 -4.64 -3.68 -4.56
N ILE A 122 -3.40 -3.95 -4.16
CA ILE A 122 -3.08 -4.91 -3.08
C ILE A 122 -3.74 -4.55 -1.76
N LEU A 123 -3.86 -3.25 -1.46
CA LEU A 123 -4.48 -2.75 -0.24
C LEU A 123 -6.00 -2.79 -0.29
N PHE A 124 -6.59 -2.86 -1.49
CA PHE A 124 -8.02 -2.62 -1.72
C PHE A 124 -8.76 -3.85 -2.27
N GLY A 125 -8.02 -4.92 -2.53
CA GLY A 125 -8.55 -6.19 -3.01
C GLY A 125 -9.47 -6.91 -2.02
N ASN A 126 -10.06 -7.99 -2.52
CA ASN A 126 -10.95 -8.87 -1.77
C ASN A 126 -10.23 -10.08 -1.15
N THR A 127 -8.94 -10.26 -1.42
CA THR A 127 -8.22 -11.48 -1.06
C THR A 127 -7.47 -11.36 0.26
N ALA A 128 -7.39 -12.48 0.99
CA ALA A 128 -6.46 -12.62 2.10
C ALA A 128 -5.03 -12.50 1.54
N LEU A 129 -4.30 -11.45 1.94
CA LEU A 129 -2.94 -11.21 1.46
C LEU A 129 -2.03 -12.40 1.73
N GLU A 130 -2.22 -13.06 2.86
CA GLU A 130 -1.47 -14.26 3.26
C GLU A 130 -1.70 -15.48 2.37
N GLU A 131 -2.71 -15.49 1.49
CA GLU A 131 -2.87 -16.54 0.48
C GLU A 131 -1.78 -16.45 -0.59
N TYR A 132 -1.39 -15.22 -0.96
CA TYR A 132 -0.47 -14.95 -2.07
C TYR A 132 0.90 -14.44 -1.62
N PHE A 133 1.01 -13.96 -0.38
CA PHE A 133 2.23 -13.34 0.13
C PHE A 133 2.66 -13.96 1.45
N GLU A 134 3.97 -14.05 1.64
CA GLU A 134 4.58 -14.14 2.96
C GLU A 134 4.72 -12.73 3.52
N LEU A 135 4.25 -12.52 4.77
CA LEU A 135 4.28 -11.24 5.45
C LEU A 135 5.39 -11.23 6.50
N ASN A 136 6.36 -10.34 6.33
CA ASN A 136 7.49 -10.20 7.22
C ASN A 136 7.49 -8.81 7.85
N ASN A 137 7.52 -8.74 9.18
CA ASN A 137 7.75 -7.47 9.86
C ASN A 137 9.23 -7.06 9.68
N THR A 138 9.46 -5.82 9.23
CA THR A 138 10.80 -5.29 8.93
C THR A 138 11.20 -4.14 9.86
N GLY A 139 10.45 -3.95 10.94
CA GLY A 139 10.70 -2.94 11.95
C GLY A 139 10.18 -1.55 11.59
N GLU A 140 10.71 -0.54 12.27
CA GLU A 140 10.29 0.85 12.14
C GLU A 140 11.27 1.65 11.27
N ARG A 141 10.74 2.44 10.33
CA ARG A 141 11.52 3.35 9.49
C ARG A 141 10.69 4.59 9.19
N GLY A 142 11.21 5.77 9.56
CA GLY A 142 10.54 7.05 9.32
C GLY A 142 9.21 7.19 10.06
N ASN A 143 9.15 6.73 11.31
CA ASN A 143 7.95 6.71 12.17
C ASN A 143 6.79 5.85 11.62
N LEU A 144 7.09 4.91 10.72
CA LEU A 144 6.15 3.93 10.19
C LEU A 144 6.63 2.53 10.53
N PHE A 145 5.70 1.63 10.83
CA PHE A 145 5.97 0.21 11.01
C PHE A 145 5.81 -0.51 9.68
N TRP A 146 6.86 -1.18 9.23
CA TRP A 146 6.92 -1.73 7.89
C TRP A 146 6.68 -3.24 7.86
N VAL A 147 5.79 -3.65 6.96
CA VAL A 147 5.60 -5.04 6.58
C VAL A 147 6.07 -5.24 5.14
N GLU A 148 6.91 -6.24 4.92
CA GLU A 148 7.33 -6.71 3.60
C GLU A 148 6.43 -7.87 3.17
N LEU A 149 5.93 -7.79 1.94
CA LEU A 149 5.14 -8.78 1.25
C LEU A 149 6.03 -9.41 0.18
N ILE A 150 6.30 -10.69 0.33
CA ILE A 150 7.06 -11.49 -0.64
C ILE A 150 6.07 -12.42 -1.35
N PRO A 151 5.94 -12.34 -2.69
CA PRO A 151 5.04 -13.23 -3.43
C PRO A 151 5.42 -14.70 -3.20
N LYS A 152 4.42 -15.54 -2.92
CA LYS A 152 4.62 -16.99 -2.84
C LYS A 152 4.82 -17.57 -4.24
N ASN A 153 5.66 -18.59 -4.33
CA ASN A 153 5.80 -19.39 -5.55
C ASN A 153 4.58 -20.30 -5.71
N SER A 154 3.46 -19.73 -6.18
CA SER A 154 2.25 -20.47 -6.53
C SER A 154 1.80 -20.08 -7.94
N LYS A 155 1.17 -21.02 -8.66
CA LYS A 155 0.66 -20.80 -10.03
C LYS A 155 -0.31 -19.61 -10.11
N ASP A 156 -1.01 -19.30 -9.02
CA ASP A 156 -2.02 -18.24 -8.96
C ASP A 156 -1.48 -16.89 -8.44
N SER A 157 -0.27 -16.86 -7.88
CA SER A 157 0.32 -15.66 -7.22
C SER A 157 1.43 -15.00 -8.04
N ALA A 158 2.08 -15.75 -8.92
CA ALA A 158 3.36 -15.36 -9.51
C ALA A 158 3.32 -14.99 -11.00
N GLU A 159 2.33 -15.46 -11.78
CA GLU A 159 2.44 -15.38 -13.25
C GLU A 159 2.35 -13.94 -13.81
N ASP A 160 1.72 -13.00 -13.08
CA ASP A 160 1.53 -11.62 -13.54
C ASP A 160 2.01 -10.55 -12.53
N MET A 161 2.76 -10.92 -11.48
CA MET A 161 3.21 -9.95 -10.48
C MET A 161 4.49 -9.24 -10.95
N PRO A 162 4.46 -7.93 -11.27
CA PRO A 162 5.64 -7.25 -11.77
C PRO A 162 6.66 -6.94 -10.66
N TYR A 163 6.32 -7.20 -9.38
CA TYR A 163 7.12 -6.84 -8.23
C TYR A 163 7.64 -8.07 -7.48
N THR A 164 8.92 -8.04 -7.14
CA THR A 164 9.57 -9.09 -6.33
C THR A 164 9.43 -8.82 -4.84
N LYS A 165 9.23 -7.55 -4.46
CA LYS A 165 9.06 -7.11 -3.06
C LYS A 165 8.11 -5.92 -2.97
N ILE A 166 7.24 -5.95 -1.97
CA ILE A 166 6.32 -4.84 -1.66
C ILE A 166 6.42 -4.53 -0.17
N GLY A 167 6.89 -3.33 0.19
CA GLY A 167 6.85 -2.81 1.55
C GLY A 167 5.62 -1.95 1.76
N ILE A 168 4.93 -2.11 2.88
CA ILE A 168 3.81 -1.25 3.30
C ILE A 168 4.16 -0.65 4.66
N GLY A 169 4.22 0.68 4.73
CA GLY A 169 4.44 1.44 5.95
C GLY A 169 3.11 1.78 6.62
N MET A 170 2.94 1.32 7.85
CA MET A 170 1.71 1.44 8.65
C MET A 170 1.88 2.44 9.79
N ALA A 171 0.83 3.21 10.07
CA ALA A 171 0.70 3.98 11.30
C ALA A 171 -0.76 3.97 11.77
N GLY A 172 -0.99 3.64 13.04
CA GLY A 172 -2.34 3.66 13.63
C GLY A 172 -3.34 2.76 12.88
N ASN A 173 -2.92 1.58 12.41
CA ASN A 173 -3.71 0.67 11.56
C ASN A 173 -4.06 1.20 10.16
N LEU A 174 -3.38 2.25 9.67
CA LEU A 174 -3.61 2.81 8.35
C LEU A 174 -2.34 2.66 7.48
N PRO A 175 -2.48 2.30 6.20
CA PRO A 175 -1.37 2.34 5.26
C PRO A 175 -1.05 3.80 4.92
N ILE A 176 0.19 4.21 5.17
CA ILE A 176 0.67 5.57 4.91
C ILE A 176 1.62 5.60 3.72
N ALA A 177 2.39 4.54 3.51
CA ALA A 177 3.34 4.46 2.41
C ALA A 177 3.43 3.04 1.81
N MET A 178 3.88 2.97 0.56
CA MET A 178 4.35 1.72 -0.06
C MET A 178 5.68 1.92 -0.77
N GLU A 179 6.47 0.86 -0.82
CA GLU A 179 7.69 0.75 -1.60
C GLU A 179 7.62 -0.53 -2.43
N LEU A 180 7.64 -0.44 -3.75
CA LEU A 180 7.58 -1.59 -4.63
C LEU A 180 8.86 -1.71 -5.43
N ARG A 181 9.37 -2.94 -5.53
CA ARG A 181 10.60 -3.25 -6.28
C ARG A 181 10.31 -4.34 -7.29
N ASP A 182 10.71 -4.12 -8.53
CA ASP A 182 10.66 -5.14 -9.58
C ASP A 182 11.99 -5.91 -9.69
N GLN A 183 12.01 -6.92 -10.57
CA GLN A 183 13.20 -7.74 -10.83
C GLN A 183 14.35 -6.98 -11.51
N PHE A 184 14.07 -5.81 -12.08
CA PHE A 184 15.05 -4.96 -12.76
C PHE A 184 15.61 -3.87 -11.84
N GLY A 185 15.18 -3.83 -10.59
CA GLY A 185 15.63 -2.85 -9.60
C GLY A 185 14.92 -1.50 -9.69
N ASN A 186 13.85 -1.37 -10.47
CA ASN A 186 13.02 -0.17 -10.45
C ASN A 186 12.28 -0.08 -9.12
N ILE A 187 12.22 1.13 -8.55
CA ILE A 187 11.54 1.39 -7.29
C ILE A 187 10.34 2.30 -7.56
N VAL A 188 9.17 1.91 -7.06
CA VAL A 188 8.00 2.80 -7.00
C VAL A 188 7.71 3.10 -5.54
N LEU A 189 7.70 4.38 -5.19
CA LEU A 189 7.30 4.88 -3.89
C LEU A 189 5.89 5.43 -3.99
N LEU A 190 5.02 5.05 -3.07
CA LEU A 190 3.65 5.55 -2.97
C LEU A 190 3.43 6.11 -1.57
N SER A 191 2.79 7.27 -1.48
CA SER A 191 2.40 7.88 -0.21
C SER A 191 0.93 8.23 -0.23
N PHE A 192 0.24 7.94 0.87
CA PHE A 192 -1.18 8.23 1.04
C PHE A 192 -1.37 9.38 2.02
N SER A 193 -2.35 10.23 1.73
CA SER A 193 -2.74 11.34 2.61
C SER A 193 -4.25 11.53 2.60
N ASN A 194 -4.76 12.29 3.57
CA ASN A 194 -6.18 12.57 3.71
C ASN A 194 -7.07 11.31 3.74
N LEU A 195 -6.54 10.21 4.29
CA LEU A 195 -7.22 8.92 4.33
C LEU A 195 -8.45 8.99 5.24
N LYS A 196 -9.61 8.65 4.69
CA LYS A 196 -10.88 8.53 5.43
C LYS A 196 -11.40 7.11 5.25
N THR A 197 -11.59 6.38 6.34
CA THR A 197 -12.04 4.98 6.32
C THR A 197 -13.50 4.84 6.74
N ASN A 198 -14.14 3.77 6.28
CA ASN A 198 -15.52 3.40 6.62
C ASN A 198 -16.56 4.50 6.37
N ILE A 199 -16.31 5.34 5.36
CA ILE A 199 -17.24 6.38 4.92
C ILE A 199 -18.26 5.82 3.92
N PRO A 200 -19.48 6.40 3.82
CA PRO A 200 -20.40 6.10 2.74
C PRO A 200 -19.80 6.46 1.38
N ILE A 201 -19.79 5.51 0.44
CA ILE A 201 -19.34 5.73 -0.94
C ILE A 201 -20.52 5.49 -1.89
N LEU A 202 -20.80 6.44 -2.77
CA LEU A 202 -21.84 6.30 -3.78
C LEU A 202 -21.43 5.25 -4.82
N PRO A 203 -22.33 4.32 -5.21
CA PRO A 203 -22.01 3.32 -6.24
C PRO A 203 -21.57 3.91 -7.58
N SER A 204 -22.02 5.14 -7.90
CA SER A 204 -21.63 5.86 -9.11
C SER A 204 -20.12 6.12 -9.23
N GLN A 205 -19.37 6.11 -8.13
CA GLN A 205 -17.90 6.23 -8.12
C GLN A 205 -17.20 5.07 -8.81
N PHE A 206 -17.89 3.93 -8.99
CA PHE A 206 -17.37 2.73 -9.63
C PHE A 206 -18.06 2.42 -10.96
N ILE A 207 -18.86 3.35 -11.48
CA ILE A 207 -19.53 3.22 -12.77
C ILE A 207 -18.83 4.12 -13.76
N PHE A 208 -18.32 3.53 -14.83
CA PHE A 208 -17.73 4.28 -15.93
C PHE A 208 -18.62 4.27 -17.15
N LYS A 209 -18.85 5.46 -17.71
CA LYS A 209 -19.48 5.64 -19.01
C LYS A 209 -18.39 5.98 -20.01
N VAL A 210 -18.26 5.16 -21.05
CA VAL A 210 -17.32 5.40 -22.14
C VAL A 210 -17.58 6.78 -22.76
N PRO A 211 -16.55 7.64 -22.84
CA PRO A 211 -16.69 8.97 -23.44
C PRO A 211 -16.98 8.86 -24.93
N SER A 212 -17.64 9.88 -25.49
CA SER A 212 -17.93 9.92 -26.91
C SER A 212 -16.62 9.93 -27.72
N GLY A 213 -16.58 9.14 -28.80
CA GLY A 213 -15.42 9.04 -29.68
C GLY A 213 -14.20 8.33 -29.08
N ALA A 214 -14.32 7.74 -27.90
CA ALA A 214 -13.23 7.01 -27.29
C ALA A 214 -12.95 5.70 -28.03
N GLU A 215 -11.67 5.41 -28.28
CA GLU A 215 -11.26 4.10 -28.78
C GLU A 215 -11.40 3.07 -27.65
N VAL A 216 -11.99 1.90 -27.95
CA VAL A 216 -12.21 0.85 -26.95
C VAL A 216 -11.38 -0.38 -27.30
N LEU A 217 -10.43 -0.71 -26.44
CA LEU A 217 -9.60 -1.91 -26.54
C LEU A 217 -9.97 -2.92 -25.44
N LYS A 218 -10.10 -4.19 -25.83
CA LYS A 218 -10.27 -5.31 -24.90
C LYS A 218 -9.00 -6.13 -24.92
N LEU A 219 -8.24 -6.06 -23.83
CA LEU A 219 -7.00 -6.83 -23.67
C LEU A 219 -7.36 -8.13 -22.93
N GLN A 220 -7.00 -9.27 -23.52
CA GLN A 220 -7.35 -10.61 -23.03
C GLN A 220 -6.53 -11.04 -21.82
#